data_AF-A0A7X2H930-F1
#
_entry.id   AF-A0A7X2H930-F1
#
_cell.length_a   1.000
_cell.length_b   1.000
_cell.length_c   1.000
_cell.angle_alpha   90.00
_cell.angle_beta   90.00
_cell.angle_gamma   90.00
#
_symmetry.space_group_name_H-M   'P 1'
#
loop_
_entity.id
_entity.type
_entity.pdbx_description
1 polymer ?
#
loop_
_entity_poly.entity_id
_entity_poly.type
_entity_poly.pdbx_seq_one_letter_code
_entity_poly.pdbx_strand_id
1 'polypeptide(L)'
;MAYTRGNLAVQPKRKEEADRLYRQKTKVVTRRMVLPLQEKLLYMLTLGVCVLVAAALIWRYVHIYDLNKQAQELDQHISTAKKQIANYQMEKQNLEQTVAQRAKENLGFVAPDENKTIYIAEKKDN
;
A
#
# COMPACT_ATOMS: atom_id res chain seq x y z
N MET A 1 -7.27 -23.58 -107.28
CA MET A 1 -6.15 -23.24 -108.19
C MET A 1 -5.06 -22.57 -107.38
N ALA A 2 -3.94 -23.26 -107.17
CA ALA A 2 -2.78 -22.78 -106.42
C ALA A 2 -1.90 -21.95 -107.35
N TYR A 3 -1.95 -20.63 -107.21
CA TYR A 3 -1.10 -19.70 -107.93
C TYR A 3 0.28 -19.64 -107.26
N THR A 4 1.18 -20.52 -107.67
CA THR A 4 2.59 -20.50 -107.29
C THR A 4 3.31 -19.44 -108.14
N ARG A 5 3.15 -18.17 -107.75
CA ARG A 5 4.02 -17.11 -108.29
C ARG A 5 5.29 -17.05 -107.45
N GLY A 6 6.35 -17.63 -108.03
CA GLY A 6 7.70 -17.56 -107.51
C GLY A 6 8.23 -16.13 -107.55
N ASN A 7 8.39 -15.55 -106.37
CA ASN A 7 9.45 -14.58 -106.11
C ASN A 7 10.27 -15.16 -104.96
N LEU A 8 11.31 -15.92 -105.29
CA LEU A 8 12.13 -16.73 -104.39
C LEU A 8 13.15 -15.87 -103.61
N ALA A 9 12.74 -14.69 -103.17
CA ALA A 9 13.57 -13.71 -102.46
C ALA A 9 12.82 -13.02 -101.32
N VAL A 10 11.81 -13.68 -100.74
CA VAL A 10 11.21 -13.24 -99.47
C VAL A 10 11.83 -14.09 -98.36
N GLN A 11 12.88 -13.57 -97.73
CA GLN A 11 13.36 -14.13 -96.47
C GLN A 11 12.25 -13.91 -95.43
N PRO A 12 11.72 -14.96 -94.78
CA PRO A 12 10.79 -14.76 -93.68
C PRO A 12 11.54 -14.03 -92.57
N LYS A 13 11.16 -12.77 -92.28
CA LYS A 13 11.65 -12.05 -91.11
C LYS A 13 11.40 -12.92 -89.88
N ARG A 14 12.48 -13.34 -89.22
CA ARG A 14 12.44 -14.01 -87.92
C ARG A 14 11.61 -13.13 -87.01
N LYS A 15 10.55 -13.67 -86.42
CA LYS A 15 9.78 -12.96 -85.40
C LYS A 15 10.77 -12.60 -84.30
N GLU A 16 11.01 -11.30 -84.10
CA GLU A 16 11.69 -10.82 -82.91
C GLU A 16 10.86 -11.32 -81.73
N GLU A 17 11.44 -12.24 -80.96
CA GLU A 17 10.85 -12.66 -79.71
C GLU A 17 10.77 -11.40 -78.86
N ALA A 18 9.54 -10.88 -78.71
CA ALA A 18 9.25 -9.68 -77.95
C ALA A 18 10.08 -9.71 -76.66
N ASP A 19 10.91 -8.67 -76.48
CA ASP A 19 11.75 -8.49 -75.31
C ASP A 19 10.99 -8.92 -74.07
N ARG A 20 11.37 -10.08 -73.52
CA ARG A 20 10.81 -10.53 -72.26
C ARG A 20 11.36 -9.57 -71.23
N LEU A 21 10.62 -8.49 -70.95
CA LEU A 21 10.90 -7.56 -69.87
C LEU A 21 11.21 -8.37 -68.62
N TYR A 22 12.49 -8.46 -68.30
CA TYR A 22 12.97 -9.22 -67.16
C TYR A 22 12.50 -8.50 -65.91
N ARG A 23 11.37 -8.91 -65.36
CA ARG A 23 10.86 -8.38 -64.10
C ARG A 23 11.64 -9.04 -62.97
N GLN A 24 12.66 -8.36 -62.45
CA GLN A 24 13.32 -8.75 -61.21
C GLN A 24 12.25 -8.92 -60.11
N LYS A 25 11.96 -10.16 -59.74
CA LYS A 25 11.12 -10.46 -58.57
C LYS A 25 12.04 -10.52 -57.37
N THR A 26 12.16 -9.41 -56.65
CA THR A 26 12.79 -9.40 -55.33
C THR A 26 11.93 -10.26 -54.40
N LYS A 27 12.46 -11.42 -54.02
CA LYS A 27 11.81 -12.30 -53.05
C LYS A 27 11.88 -11.62 -51.68
N VAL A 28 10.80 -11.00 -51.25
CA VAL A 28 10.68 -10.46 -49.90
C VAL A 28 10.74 -11.63 -48.93
N VAL A 29 11.86 -11.78 -48.23
CA VAL A 29 12.02 -12.79 -47.18
C VAL A 29 11.35 -12.23 -45.93
N THR A 30 10.04 -12.46 -45.80
CA THR A 30 9.35 -12.20 -44.53
C THR A 30 9.81 -13.22 -43.51
N ARG A 31 10.58 -12.79 -42.50
CA ARG A 31 10.91 -13.65 -41.35
C ARG A 31 9.60 -14.02 -40.63
N ARG A 32 9.42 -15.30 -40.30
CA ARG A 32 8.25 -15.75 -39.55
C ARG A 32 8.33 -15.22 -38.12
N MET A 33 7.32 -14.48 -37.68
CA MET A 33 7.11 -14.16 -36.27
C MET A 33 6.73 -15.48 -35.58
N VAL A 34 7.53 -15.91 -34.60
CA VAL A 34 7.39 -17.24 -33.95
C VAL A 34 6.15 -17.37 -33.06
N LEU A 35 5.55 -16.25 -32.61
CA LEU A 35 4.29 -16.24 -31.88
C LEU A 35 3.40 -15.06 -32.34
N PRO A 36 2.08 -15.27 -32.50
CA PRO A 36 1.14 -14.18 -32.73
C PRO A 36 1.09 -13.25 -31.50
N LEU A 37 0.94 -11.95 -31.75
CA LEU A 37 0.98 -10.90 -30.70
C LEU A 37 -0.04 -11.13 -29.58
N GLN A 38 -1.19 -11.72 -29.89
CA GLN A 38 -2.27 -11.97 -28.94
C GLN A 38 -1.86 -12.96 -27.85
N GLU A 39 -1.23 -14.08 -28.22
CA GLU A 39 -0.77 -15.09 -27.26
C GLU A 39 0.31 -14.53 -26.34
N LYS A 40 1.27 -13.77 -26.90
CA LYS A 40 2.33 -13.12 -26.11
C LYS A 40 1.76 -12.16 -25.07
N LEU A 41 0.74 -11.38 -25.42
CA LEU A 41 0.08 -10.47 -24.48
C LEU A 41 -0.66 -11.22 -23.37
N LEU A 42 -1.34 -12.32 -23.70
CA LEU A 42 -2.04 -13.14 -22.73
C LEU A 42 -1.06 -13.74 -21.71
N TYR A 43 0.10 -14.23 -22.15
CA TYR A 43 1.14 -14.72 -21.22
C TYR A 43 1.68 -13.62 -20.30
N MET A 44 1.98 -12.43 -20.83
CA MET A 44 2.45 -11.31 -20.00
C MET A 44 1.40 -10.85 -18.99
N LEU A 45 0.12 -10.89 -19.37
CA LEU A 45 -0.99 -10.59 -18.46
C LEU A 45 -1.09 -11.63 -17.35
N THR A 46 -1.05 -12.93 -17.66
CA THR A 46 -1.13 -13.98 -16.64
C THR A 46 0.05 -13.91 -15.66
N LEU A 47 1.26 -13.64 -16.16
CA LEU A 47 2.43 -13.41 -15.31
C LEU A 47 2.24 -12.18 -14.42
N GLY A 48 1.74 -11.07 -14.98
CA GLY A 48 1.44 -9.85 -14.24
C GLY A 48 0.42 -10.08 -13.12
N VAL A 49 -0.67 -10.79 -13.41
CA VAL A 49 -1.69 -11.15 -12.40
C VAL A 49 -1.08 -12.01 -11.30
N CYS A 50 -0.26 -12.99 -11.65
CA CYS A 50 0.42 -13.85 -10.66
C CYS A 50 1.31 -13.04 -9.72
N VAL A 51 2.13 -12.13 -10.26
CA VAL A 51 3.00 -11.25 -9.48
C VAL A 51 2.18 -10.29 -8.61
N LEU A 52 1.10 -9.72 -9.13
CA LEU A 52 0.21 -8.84 -8.35
C LEU A 52 -0.43 -9.56 -7.17
N VAL A 53 -0.90 -10.79 -7.36
CA VAL A 53 -1.46 -11.60 -6.28
C VAL A 53 -0.40 -11.90 -5.23
N ALA A 54 0.81 -12.30 -5.64
CA ALA A 54 1.91 -12.54 -4.71
C ALA A 54 2.29 -11.28 -3.92
N ALA A 55 2.40 -10.12 -4.58
CA ALA A 55 2.70 -8.84 -3.94
C ALA A 55 1.59 -8.42 -2.95
N ALA A 56 0.32 -8.59 -3.32
CA ALA A 56 -0.82 -8.28 -2.45
C ALA A 56 -0.83 -9.15 -1.18
N LEU A 57 -0.50 -10.43 -1.31
CA LEU A 57 -0.37 -11.33 -0.16
C LEU A 57 0.75 -10.86 0.77
N ILE A 58 1.95 -10.61 0.23
CA ILE A 58 3.10 -10.14 1.01
C ILE A 58 2.76 -8.83 1.74
N TRP A 59 2.18 -7.85 1.03
CA TRP A 59 1.76 -6.58 1.64
C TRP A 59 0.81 -6.84 2.82
N ARG A 60 -0.20 -7.68 2.62
CA ARG A 60 -1.19 -7.98 3.66
C ARG A 60 -0.55 -8.63 4.89
N TYR A 61 0.41 -9.52 4.70
CA TYR A 61 1.15 -10.13 5.81
C TYR A 61 1.99 -9.11 6.59
N VAL A 62 2.70 -8.21 5.89
CA VAL A 62 3.48 -7.15 6.53
C VAL A 62 2.59 -6.25 7.37
N HIS A 63 1.43 -5.84 6.84
CA HIS A 63 0.49 -4.98 7.56
C HIS A 63 -0.09 -5.65 8.82
N ILE A 64 -0.40 -6.94 8.75
CA ILE A 64 -0.89 -7.69 9.94
C ILE A 64 0.21 -7.78 11.00
N TYR A 65 1.47 -8.00 10.58
CA TYR A 65 2.58 -8.06 11.50
C TYR A 65 2.81 -6.73 12.23
N ASP A 66 2.79 -5.62 11.48
CA ASP A 66 2.96 -4.28 12.04
C ASP A 66 1.85 -3.94 13.04
N LEU A 67 0.59 -4.24 12.68
CA LEU A 67 -0.55 -4.09 13.60
C LEU A 67 -0.39 -4.89 14.89
N ASN A 68 0.06 -6.14 14.79
CA ASN A 68 0.23 -6.99 15.97
C ASN A 68 1.36 -6.44 16.88
N LYS A 69 2.44 -5.94 16.29
CA LYS A 69 3.52 -5.30 17.04
C LYS A 69 3.03 -4.03 17.75
N GLN A 70 2.27 -3.17 17.05
CA GLN A 70 1.69 -1.97 17.64
C GLN A 70 0.73 -2.30 18.79
N ALA A 71 -0.09 -3.35 18.64
CA ALA A 71 -0.97 -3.82 19.71
C ALA A 71 -0.17 -4.28 20.94
N GLN A 72 0.92 -5.03 20.73
CA GLN A 72 1.78 -5.49 21.81
C GLN A 72 2.48 -4.34 22.54
N GLU A 73 3.00 -3.34 21.81
CA GLU A 73 3.57 -2.13 22.39
C GLU A 73 2.51 -1.36 23.20
N LEU A 74 1.32 -1.21 22.65
CA LEU A 74 0.21 -0.54 23.33
C LEU A 74 -0.20 -1.26 24.64
N ASP A 75 -0.26 -2.58 24.63
CA ASP A 75 -0.54 -3.39 25.83
C ASP A 75 0.53 -3.20 26.92
N GLN A 76 1.80 -3.09 26.53
CA GLN A 76 2.89 -2.77 27.46
C GLN A 76 2.73 -1.37 28.07
N HIS A 77 2.38 -0.37 27.24
CA HIS A 77 2.10 0.98 27.72
C HIS A 77 0.89 1.01 28.66
N ILE A 78 -0.18 0.30 28.35
CA ILE A 78 -1.36 0.20 29.23
C ILE A 78 -1.00 -0.46 30.55
N SER A 79 -0.20 -1.54 30.52
CA SER A 79 0.25 -2.23 31.74
C SER A 79 1.10 -1.34 32.64
N THR A 80 2.03 -0.60 32.06
CA THR A 80 2.88 0.35 32.81
C THR A 80 2.06 1.51 33.38
N ALA A 81 1.15 2.10 32.59
CA ALA A 81 0.25 3.15 33.06
C ALA A 81 -0.66 2.66 34.20
N LYS A 82 -1.23 1.46 34.09
CA LYS A 82 -2.04 0.86 35.17
C LYS A 82 -1.27 0.71 36.48
N LYS A 83 0.00 0.29 36.42
CA LYS A 83 0.87 0.19 37.60
C LYS A 83 1.11 1.56 38.23
N GLN A 84 1.39 2.58 37.41
CA GLN A 84 1.57 3.95 37.90
C GLN A 84 0.29 4.48 38.57
N ILE A 85 -0.87 4.26 37.97
CA ILE A 85 -2.16 4.65 38.55
C ILE A 85 -2.38 3.95 39.89
N ALA A 86 -2.10 2.66 39.99
CA ALA A 86 -2.22 1.93 41.25
C ALA A 86 -1.29 2.50 42.34
N ASN A 87 -0.04 2.83 41.98
CA ASN A 87 0.90 3.48 42.90
C ASN A 87 0.38 4.83 43.38
N TYR A 88 -0.10 5.69 42.47
CA TYR A 88 -0.66 6.99 42.84
C TYR A 88 -1.92 6.88 43.69
N GLN A 89 -2.76 5.87 43.47
CA GLN A 89 -3.91 5.60 44.33
C GLN A 89 -3.47 5.22 45.75
N MET A 90 -2.44 4.38 45.87
CA MET A 90 -1.88 4.02 47.18
C MET A 90 -1.27 5.23 47.88
N GLU A 91 -0.47 6.03 47.17
CA GLU A 91 0.12 7.27 47.71
C GLU A 91 -0.95 8.25 48.18
N LYS A 92 -2.02 8.42 47.40
CA LYS A 92 -3.17 9.24 47.78
C LYS A 92 -3.82 8.74 49.07
N GLN A 93 -4.11 7.43 49.17
CA GLN A 93 -4.69 6.86 50.39
C GLN A 93 -3.80 7.04 51.61
N ASN A 94 -2.48 6.82 51.46
CA ASN A 94 -1.51 7.06 52.52
C ASN A 94 -1.46 8.54 52.92
N LEU A 95 -1.52 9.46 51.96
CA LEU A 95 -1.59 10.89 52.23
C LEU A 95 -2.87 11.25 52.99
N GLU A 96 -4.03 10.77 52.56
CA GLU A 96 -5.31 11.05 53.23
C GLU A 96 -5.28 10.62 54.71
N GLN A 97 -4.69 9.46 55.02
CA GLN A 97 -4.54 8.99 56.39
C GLN A 97 -3.51 9.79 57.20
N THR A 98 -2.37 10.13 56.60
CA THR A 98 -1.28 10.81 57.30
C THR A 98 -1.50 12.31 57.45
N VAL A 99 -2.25 12.95 56.55
CA VAL A 99 -2.55 14.39 56.62
C VAL A 99 -3.34 14.73 57.88
N ALA A 100 -4.36 13.94 58.24
CA ALA A 100 -5.15 14.18 59.45
C ALA A 100 -4.32 14.01 60.73
N GLN A 101 -3.40 13.04 60.76
CA GLN A 101 -2.49 12.81 61.89
C GLN A 101 -1.45 13.93 62.00
N ARG A 102 -0.75 14.26 60.90
CA ARG A 102 0.24 15.34 60.86
C ARG A 102 -0.35 16.71 61.14
N ALA A 103 -1.59 16.97 60.71
CA ALA A 103 -2.27 18.23 61.02
C ALA A 103 -2.52 18.38 62.52
N LYS A 104 -2.95 17.30 63.20
CA LYS A 104 -3.14 17.31 64.66
C LYS A 104 -1.83 17.46 65.42
N GLU A 105 -0.80 16.72 65.02
CA GLU A 105 0.47 16.65 65.77
C GLU A 105 1.40 17.85 65.53
N ASN A 106 1.56 18.29 64.28
CA ASN A 106 2.58 19.27 63.91
C ASN A 106 2.05 20.69 63.73
N LEU A 107 0.75 20.83 63.43
CA LEU A 107 0.12 22.12 63.12
C LEU A 107 -0.86 22.57 64.20
N GLY A 108 -1.03 21.79 65.27
CA GLY A 108 -1.96 22.10 66.37
C GLY A 108 -3.42 22.13 65.94
N PHE A 109 -3.78 21.41 64.87
CA PHE A 109 -5.12 21.44 64.31
C PHE A 109 -6.10 20.69 65.22
N VAL A 110 -7.06 21.41 65.82
CA VAL A 110 -8.14 20.85 66.63
C VAL A 110 -9.40 20.81 65.78
N ALA A 111 -9.92 19.61 65.53
CA ALA A 111 -11.20 19.46 64.84
C ALA A 111 -12.31 20.10 65.68
N PRO A 112 -13.11 21.03 65.15
CA PRO A 112 -14.21 21.63 65.88
C PRO A 112 -15.24 20.55 66.21
N ASP A 113 -15.65 20.50 67.47
CA ASP A 113 -16.73 19.64 67.96
C ASP A 113 -18.04 20.03 67.27
N GLU A 114 -18.74 19.07 66.65
CA GLU A 114 -19.99 19.30 65.90
C GLU A 114 -21.09 19.94 66.78
N ASN A 115 -20.96 19.86 68.11
CA ASN A 115 -21.89 20.49 69.06
C ASN A 115 -21.48 21.89 69.54
N LYS A 116 -20.35 22.46 69.08
CA LYS A 116 -19.95 23.83 69.41
C LYS A 116 -20.23 24.79 68.27
N THR A 117 -21.36 25.50 68.35
CA THR A 117 -21.64 26.67 67.52
C THR A 117 -20.64 27.78 67.83
N ILE A 118 -19.80 28.13 66.86
CA ILE A 118 -18.88 29.27 66.92
C ILE A 118 -19.71 30.53 66.65
N TYR A 119 -19.90 31.36 67.66
CA TYR A 119 -20.55 32.66 67.51
C TYR A 119 -19.55 33.67 66.95
N ILE A 120 -19.77 34.10 65.71
CA ILE A 120 -19.00 35.17 65.08
C ILE A 120 -19.70 36.49 65.44
N ALA A 121 -19.06 37.34 66.23
CA ALA A 121 -19.57 38.68 66.50
C ALA A 121 -19.37 39.55 65.25
N GLU A 122 -20.47 40.06 64.68
CA GLU A 122 -20.40 41.09 63.63
C GLU A 122 -19.66 42.30 64.18
N LYS A 123 -18.49 42.57 63.61
CA LYS A 123 -17.74 43.79 63.87
C LYS A 123 -18.49 44.94 63.19
N LYS A 124 -19.21 45.73 63.98
CA LYS A 124 -19.65 47.08 63.56
C LYS A 124 -18.42 47.97 63.52
N ASP A 125 -17.87 48.15 62.32
CA ASP A 125 -16.92 49.22 62.05
C ASP A 125 -17.66 50.56 62.19
N ASN A 126 -17.12 51.43 63.06
CA ASN A 126 -17.63 52.77 63.36
C ASN A 126 -16.75 53.81 62.68
#